data_AF-A0A7Y3M426-F1
#
_entry.id   AF-A0A7Y3M426-F1
#
_cell.length_a   1.000
_cell.length_b   1.000
_cell.length_c   1.000
_cell.angle_alpha   90.00
_cell.angle_beta   90.00
_cell.angle_gamma   90.00
#
_symmetry.space_group_name_H-M   'P 1'
#
loop_
_entity.id
_entity.type
_entity.pdbx_description
1 polymer ?
#
loop_
_entity_poly.entity_id
_entity_poly.type
_entity_poly.pdbx_seq_one_letter_code
_entity_poly.pdbx_strand_id
1 'polypeptide(L)' 'MIEKTNHWTKTEMHIYILLLCANADSNATDEEINLIKSKCNKDTFDKIYKEFLGDNEEAGLDKIEDNVHFHQYS' A
#
# COMPACT_ATOMS: atom_id res chain seq x y z
N MET A 1 24.80 -8.32 1.56
CA MET A 1 23.64 -8.39 0.64
C MET A 1 22.94 -7.05 0.81
N ILE A 2 22.76 -6.25 -0.24
CA ILE A 2 22.05 -4.97 -0.11
C ILE A 2 20.57 -5.32 -0.19
N GLU A 3 19.94 -5.52 0.97
CA GLU A 3 18.48 -5.48 1.05
C GLU A 3 18.08 -4.10 0.53
N LYS A 4 17.48 -4.05 -0.67
CA LYS A 4 16.81 -2.85 -1.14
C LYS A 4 15.60 -2.69 -0.24
N THR A 5 15.77 -2.04 0.90
CA THR A 5 14.66 -1.62 1.72
C THR A 5 13.92 -0.54 0.93
N ASN A 6 12.92 -0.97 0.17
CA ASN A 6 11.99 -0.09 -0.54
C ASN A 6 11.06 0.52 0.52
N HIS A 7 11.63 1.37 1.37
CA HIS A 7 10.87 2.07 2.39
C HIS A 7 9.83 2.95 1.69
N TRP A 8 8.56 2.68 1.98
CA TRP A 8 7.47 3.52 1.53
C TRP A 8 7.56 4.87 2.23
N THR A 9 7.26 5.92 1.51
CA THR A 9 6.84 7.18 2.13
C THR A 9 5.57 6.94 2.95
N LYS A 10 5.27 7.81 3.92
CA LYS A 10 4.02 7.70 4.71
C LYS A 10 2.77 7.68 3.82
N THR A 11 2.79 8.44 2.72
CA THR A 11 1.70 8.43 1.74
C THR A 11 1.57 7.09 1.04
N GLU A 12 2.67 6.51 0.56
CA GLU A 12 2.68 5.19 -0.07
C GLU A 12 2.15 4.10 0.87
N MET A 13 2.58 4.11 2.14
CA MET A 13 2.09 3.21 3.17
C MET A 13 0.58 3.36 3.40
N HIS A 14 0.08 4.59 3.56
CA HIS A 14 -1.36 4.83 3.73
C HIS A 14 -2.18 4.37 2.53
N ILE A 15 -1.69 4.57 1.30
CA ILE A 15 -2.38 4.11 0.09
C ILE A 15 -2.41 2.58 0.04
N TYR A 16 -1.31 1.90 0.38
CA TYR A 16 -1.26 0.45 0.43
C TYR A 16 -2.27 -0.13 1.45
N ILE A 17 -2.34 0.46 2.64
CA ILE A 17 -3.32 0.08 3.68
C ILE A 17 -4.76 0.24 3.15
N LEU A 18 -5.07 1.37 2.50
CA LEU A 18 -6.40 1.59 1.94
C LEU A 18 -6.76 0.59 0.84
N LEU A 19 -5.79 0.16 0.02
CA LEU A 19 -6.01 -0.88 -1.00
C LEU A 19 -6.31 -2.24 -0.37
N LEU A 20 -5.58 -2.61 0.69
CA LEU A 20 -5.89 -3.82 1.47
C LEU A 20 -7.30 -3.75 2.07
N CYS A 21 -7.69 -2.62 2.65
CA CYS A 21 -9.04 -2.44 3.18
C CYS A 21 -10.10 -2.54 2.09
N ALA A 22 -9.92 -1.88 0.95
CA ALA A 22 -10.85 -1.95 -0.18
C ALA A 22 -10.96 -3.36 -0.77
N ASN A 23 -9.90 -4.16 -0.67
CA ASN A 23 -9.89 -5.54 -1.15
C ASN A 23 -10.16 -6.58 -0.04
N ALA A 24 -10.54 -6.15 1.17
CA ALA A 24 -10.71 -7.07 2.31
C ALA A 24 -11.83 -8.09 2.05
N ASP A 25 -12.90 -7.67 1.37
CA ASP A 25 -13.98 -8.54 0.90
C ASP A 25 -13.63 -9.26 -0.42
N SER A 26 -12.35 -9.31 -0.79
CA SER A 26 -11.83 -9.83 -2.07
C SER A 26 -12.40 -9.14 -3.32
N ASN A 27 -12.96 -7.94 -3.16
CA ASN A 27 -13.56 -7.17 -4.24
C ASN A 27 -13.49 -5.67 -3.95
N ALA A 28 -12.54 -4.97 -4.57
CA ALA A 28 -12.47 -3.52 -4.54
C ALA A 28 -13.36 -2.90 -5.64
N THR A 29 -14.26 -2.02 -5.24
CA THR A 29 -15.14 -1.30 -6.17
C THR A 29 -14.44 -0.12 -6.85
N ASP A 30 -14.92 0.28 -8.03
CA ASP A 30 -14.40 1.46 -8.73
C ASP A 30 -14.52 2.74 -7.89
N GLU A 31 -15.55 2.86 -7.06
CA GLU A 31 -15.75 4.00 -6.16
C GLU A 31 -14.65 4.08 -5.09
N GLU A 32 -14.29 2.95 -4.49
CA GLU A 32 -13.19 2.85 -3.52
C GLU A 32 -11.85 3.15 -4.18
N ILE A 33 -11.59 2.58 -5.35
CA ILE A 33 -10.36 2.85 -6.10
C ILE A 33 -10.26 4.32 -6.49
N ASN A 34 -11.35 4.95 -6.93
CA ASN A 34 -11.37 6.37 -7.26
C ASN A 34 -11.17 7.26 -6.02
N LEU A 35 -11.73 6.87 -4.87
CA LEU A 35 -11.48 7.56 -3.59
C LEU A 35 -10.01 7.47 -3.18
N ILE A 36 -9.36 6.32 -3.38
CA ILE A 36 -7.93 6.15 -3.07
C ILE A 36 -7.08 7.00 -4.02
N LYS A 37 -7.39 7.00 -5.32
CA LYS A 37 -6.73 7.85 -6.32
C LYS A 37 -6.83 9.33 -5.98
N SER A 38 -7.93 9.79 -5.37
CA SER A 38 -8.07 11.21 -4.98
C SER A 38 -7.20 11.61 -3.78
N LYS A 39 -6.60 10.66 -3.06
CA LYS A 39 -5.77 10.91 -1.86
C LYS A 39 -4.27 10.99 -2.15
N CYS A 40 -3.85 10.69 -3.37
CA CYS A 40 -2.44 10.74 -3.78
C CYS A 40 -2.29 11.21 -5.23
N ASN A 41 -1.06 11.46 -5.65
CA ASN A 41 -0.79 11.73 -7.06
C ASN A 41 -0.81 10.42 -7.86
N LYS A 42 -0.98 10.53 -9.18
CA LYS A 42 -1.07 9.40 -10.08
C LYS A 42 0.16 8.49 -10.03
N ASP A 43 1.36 9.04 -10.00
CA ASP A 43 2.60 8.26 -10.03
C ASP A 43 2.76 7.41 -8.76
N THR A 44 2.40 7.96 -7.60
CA THR A 44 2.37 7.26 -6.31
C THR A 44 1.31 6.15 -6.32
N PHE A 45 0.10 6.45 -6.82
CA PHE A 45 -0.94 5.44 -6.94
C PHE A 45 -0.50 4.29 -7.85
N ASP A 46 -0.04 4.60 -9.07
CA ASP A 46 0.33 3.61 -10.07
C ASP A 46 1.48 2.71 -9.59
N LYS A 47 2.46 3.29 -8.88
CA LYS A 47 3.56 2.53 -8.25
C LYS A 47 3.02 1.53 -7.22
N ILE A 48 2.23 2.00 -6.26
CA ILE A 48 1.76 1.20 -5.13
C ILE A 48 0.70 0.19 -5.55
N TYR A 49 -0.20 0.57 -6.45
CA TYR A 49 -1.21 -0.33 -7.00
C TYR A 49 -0.57 -1.49 -7.78
N LYS A 50 0.48 -1.21 -8.56
CA LYS A 50 1.23 -2.27 -9.26
C LYS A 50 1.92 -3.22 -8.29
N GLU A 51 2.45 -2.71 -7.19
CA GLU A 51 3.05 -3.54 -6.13
C GLU A 51 1.98 -4.40 -5.44
N PHE A 52 0.87 -3.80 -5.02
CA PHE A 52 -0.28 -4.47 -4.41
C PHE A 52 -0.84 -5.61 -5.27
N LEU A 53 -0.97 -5.43 -6.59
CA LEU A 53 -1.45 -6.49 -7.50
C LEU A 53 -0.52 -7.71 -7.59
N GLY A 54 0.75 -7.55 -7.23
CA GLY A 54 1.74 -8.63 -7.20
C GLY A 54 1.88 -9.31 -5.84
N ASP A 55 1.32 -8.71 -4.78
CA ASP A 55 1.42 -9.20 -3.41
C ASP A 55 0.18 -10.02 -3.05
N ASN A 56 0.37 -11.04 -2.19
CA ASN A 56 -0.73 -11.65 -1.47
C ASN A 56 -0.96 -10.90 -0.14
N GLU A 57 -2.04 -11.24 0.56
CA GLU A 57 -2.41 -10.58 1.81
C GLU A 57 -1.30 -10.62 2.87
N GLU A 58 -0.70 -11.78 3.10
CA GLU A 58 0.38 -11.99 4.08
C GLU A 58 1.61 -11.11 3.76
N ALA A 59 2.09 -11.15 2.52
CA ALA A 59 3.20 -10.31 2.06
C ALA A 59 2.87 -8.81 2.18
N GLY A 60 1.61 -8.44 1.96
CA GLY A 60 1.15 -7.06 2.15
C GLY A 60 1.18 -6.61 3.61
N LEU A 61 0.77 -7.48 4.53
CA LEU A 61 0.79 -7.20 5.96
C LEU A 61 2.21 -7.11 6.51
N ASP A 62 3.11 -8.02 6.11
CA ASP A 62 4.53 -7.97 6.49
C ASP A 62 5.18 -6.64 6.08
N LYS A 63 4.91 -6.18 4.85
CA LYS A 63 5.42 -4.88 4.38
C LYS A 63 4.85 -3.71 5.17
N ILE A 64 3.59 -3.78 5.60
CA ILE A 64 3.03 -2.74 6.47
C ILE A 64 3.76 -2.73 7.81
N GLU A 65 3.95 -3.88 8.44
CA GLU A 65 4.64 -3.99 9.72
C GLU A 65 6.06 -3.40 9.65
N ASP A 66 6.82 -3.78 8.62
CA ASP A 66 8.17 -3.27 8.36
C ASP A 66 8.19 -1.74 8.22
N ASN A 67 7.22 -1.18 7.47
CA ASN A 67 7.13 0.25 7.24
C ASN A 67 6.64 1.01 8.48
N VAL A 68 5.70 0.46 9.25
CA VAL A 68 5.23 1.04 10.52
C VAL A 68 6.38 1.14 11.52
N HIS A 69 7.16 0.06 11.66
CA HIS A 69 8.35 0.04 12.52
C HIS A 69 9.41 1.02 12.03
N PHE A 70 9.66 1.09 10.71
CA PHE A 70 10.58 2.06 10.11
C PHE A 70 10.19 3.51 10.37
N HIS A 71 8.91 3.86 10.26
CA HIS A 71 8.41 5.22 10.50
C HIS A 71 8.31 5.58 11.98
N GLN A 72 8.71 4.69 12.89
CA GLN A 72 8.66 4.87 14.35
C GLN A 72 7.26 5.25 14.84
N TYR A 73 6.21 4.71 14.22
CA TYR A 73 4.86 4.82 14.79
C TYR A 73 4.83 3.95 16.05
N SER A 74 4.85 4.58 17.23
CA SER A 74 4.58 3.98 18.54
C SER A 74 3.16 4.28 19.01
#